data_AF-A0A814T730-F1
#
_entry.id   AF-A0A814T730-F1
#
_cell.length_a   1.000
_cell.length_b   1.000
_cell.length_c   1.000
_cell.angle_alpha   90.00
_cell.angle_beta   90.00
_cell.angle_gamma   90.00
#
_symmetry.space_group_name_H-M   'P 1'
#
loop_
_entity.id
_entity.type
_entity.pdbx_description
1 polymer ?
#
loop_
_entity_poly.entity_id
_entity_poly.type
_entity_poly.pdbx_seq_one_letter_code
_entity_poly.pdbx_strand_id
1 'polypeptide(L)'
;MGHMLGHVLDLGMKSSDPNVRLYQTNERQTFHTDSSDVVGLLCLKTAKVGGESLLVSASTIFNEMYAQRPDLLELLMQPIATDRRGEVPEGMLPYMLIPVFSFHEGYLTVFYQRQYIDSAQRFEDAPRLTPKHLEALDMFDRLANDPKLNLSMKLEPGDMQFVYNHALLHDRTDFEDWNDPAEKRHLLRLWLSIPEDRPLPDVFASRFGSIEIGNRGGILVRGTTPTIPWTI
;
A
#
# COMPACT_ATOMS: atom_id res chain seq x y z
N MET A 1 5.90 -4.90 -17.08
CA MET A 1 4.72 -4.58 -16.24
C MET A 1 3.67 -5.64 -16.46
N GLY A 2 2.78 -5.88 -15.48
CA GLY A 2 1.76 -6.93 -15.57
C GLY A 2 2.11 -8.24 -14.86
N HIS A 3 3.03 -8.24 -13.88
CA HIS A 3 3.35 -9.46 -13.14
C HIS A 3 2.15 -9.90 -12.29
N MET A 4 1.57 -11.04 -12.64
CA MET A 4 0.53 -11.72 -11.87
C MET A 4 1.11 -12.31 -10.59
N LEU A 5 2.33 -12.85 -10.68
CA LEU A 5 3.17 -13.23 -9.55
C LEU A 5 4.40 -12.33 -9.56
N GLY A 6 4.48 -11.41 -8.61
CA GLY A 6 5.56 -10.43 -8.50
C GLY A 6 6.72 -10.96 -7.67
N HIS A 7 7.94 -10.60 -8.04
CA HIS A 7 9.12 -10.82 -7.21
C HIS A 7 9.36 -9.61 -6.31
N VAL A 8 9.53 -9.85 -5.01
CA VAL A 8 9.85 -8.83 -4.00
C VAL A 8 11.26 -9.12 -3.48
N LEU A 9 12.22 -8.36 -3.99
CA LEU A 9 13.64 -8.42 -3.66
C LEU A 9 14.28 -7.05 -3.89
N ASP A 10 15.40 -6.79 -3.20
CA ASP A 10 16.21 -5.60 -3.44
C ASP A 10 16.97 -5.71 -4.78
N LEU A 11 16.67 -4.79 -5.69
CA LEU A 11 17.30 -4.67 -7.02
C LEU A 11 18.43 -3.63 -7.03
N GLY A 12 18.82 -3.08 -5.88
CA GLY A 12 19.88 -2.06 -5.77
C GLY A 12 19.47 -0.70 -6.32
N MET A 13 18.17 -0.44 -6.44
CA MET A 13 17.64 0.85 -6.90
C MET A 13 17.59 1.85 -5.74
N LYS A 14 17.56 3.14 -6.06
CA LYS A 14 17.53 4.23 -5.06
C LYS A 14 16.14 4.84 -4.98
N SER A 15 15.61 5.00 -3.76
CA SER A 15 14.29 5.60 -3.51
C SER A 15 14.19 7.07 -3.91
N SER A 16 15.33 7.74 -4.10
CA SER A 16 15.38 9.12 -4.59
C SER A 16 14.86 9.28 -6.03
N ASP A 17 14.74 8.19 -6.79
CA ASP A 17 14.08 8.21 -8.11
C ASP A 17 12.55 8.06 -7.93
N PRO A 18 11.74 9.01 -8.44
CA PRO A 18 10.28 8.97 -8.34
C PRO A 18 9.60 7.86 -9.16
N ASN A 19 10.35 7.04 -9.90
CA ASN A 19 9.82 5.87 -10.62
C ASN A 19 10.14 4.55 -9.92
N VAL A 20 11.07 4.55 -8.96
CA VAL A 20 11.41 3.36 -8.18
C VAL A 20 10.31 3.07 -7.16
N ARG A 21 9.98 1.79 -7.01
CA ARG A 21 9.08 1.29 -5.96
C ARG A 21 9.92 0.75 -4.80
N LEU A 22 9.55 1.06 -3.56
CA LEU A 22 10.35 0.68 -2.38
C LEU A 22 10.49 -0.82 -2.16
N TYR A 23 9.60 -1.64 -2.70
CA TYR A 23 9.79 -3.10 -2.66
C TYR A 23 11.03 -3.57 -3.45
N GLN A 24 11.60 -2.70 -4.29
CA GLN A 24 12.80 -2.94 -5.10
C GLN A 24 14.07 -2.40 -4.42
N THR A 25 13.97 -1.91 -3.19
CA THR A 25 15.06 -1.38 -2.37
C THR A 25 15.06 -2.05 -0.99
N ASN A 26 16.14 -1.88 -0.24
CA ASN A 26 16.26 -2.37 1.13
C ASN A 26 15.77 -1.37 2.21
N GLU A 27 15.33 -0.18 1.82
CA GLU A 27 14.83 0.87 2.72
C GLU A 27 13.42 0.55 3.23
N ARG A 28 13.06 0.93 4.46
CA ARG A 28 11.72 0.64 5.00
C ARG A 28 10.58 1.04 4.06
N GLN A 29 9.66 0.11 3.81
CA GLN A 29 8.42 0.36 3.10
C GLN A 29 7.31 0.60 4.12
N THR A 30 7.07 1.88 4.43
CA THR A 30 6.14 2.32 5.47
C THR A 30 4.71 1.81 5.28
N PHE A 31 3.93 1.72 6.36
CA PHE A 31 2.51 1.34 6.33
C PHE A 31 1.73 1.89 5.13
N HIS A 32 1.15 0.98 4.35
CA HIS A 32 0.41 1.30 3.14
C HIS A 32 -0.63 0.23 2.80
N THR A 33 -1.45 0.54 1.81
CA THR A 33 -2.38 -0.38 1.13
C THR A 33 -2.00 -0.54 -0.35
N ASP A 34 -2.15 -1.74 -0.87
CA ASP A 34 -1.94 -2.08 -2.28
C ASP A 34 -3.22 -1.92 -3.13
N SER A 35 -3.15 -2.26 -4.41
CA SER A 35 -4.28 -2.16 -5.36
C SER A 35 -5.03 -3.50 -5.45
N SER A 36 -5.41 -4.09 -4.32
CA SER A 36 -6.01 -5.43 -4.26
C SER A 36 -6.91 -5.58 -3.04
N ASP A 37 -7.78 -6.60 -3.06
CA ASP A 37 -8.57 -6.97 -1.86
C ASP A 37 -7.66 -7.67 -0.85
N VAL A 38 -6.82 -8.59 -1.32
CA VAL A 38 -5.84 -9.32 -0.50
C VAL A 38 -4.46 -9.28 -1.15
N VAL A 39 -3.46 -8.97 -0.35
CA VAL A 39 -2.04 -9.13 -0.70
C VAL A 39 -1.53 -10.44 -0.12
N GLY A 40 -1.15 -11.37 -0.99
CA GLY A 40 -0.47 -12.60 -0.64
C GLY A 40 1.05 -12.45 -0.76
N LEU A 41 1.79 -12.97 0.22
CA LEU A 41 3.23 -13.11 0.21
C LEU A 41 3.62 -14.55 0.50
N LEU A 42 4.65 -15.06 -0.20
CA LEU A 42 5.33 -16.33 0.10
C LEU A 42 6.82 -16.04 0.28
N CYS A 43 7.38 -16.42 1.43
CA CYS A 43 8.80 -16.28 1.71
C CYS A 43 9.60 -17.44 1.10
N LEU A 44 10.55 -17.12 0.23
CA LEU A 44 11.51 -18.08 -0.31
C LEU A 44 12.85 -17.98 0.42
N LYS A 45 13.31 -16.75 0.68
CA LYS A 45 14.54 -16.45 1.40
C LYS A 45 14.37 -15.22 2.27
N THR A 46 15.00 -15.22 3.45
CA THR A 46 15.00 -14.09 4.39
C THR A 46 16.19 -13.17 4.16
N ALA A 47 16.07 -11.91 4.56
CA ALA A 47 17.23 -11.04 4.71
C ALA A 47 18.19 -11.58 5.78
N LYS A 48 19.40 -11.03 5.82
CA LYS A 48 20.39 -11.33 6.86
C LYS A 48 19.96 -10.72 8.20
N VAL A 49 19.49 -9.47 8.18
CA VAL A 49 18.96 -8.75 9.35
C VAL A 49 17.76 -7.90 8.90
N GLY A 50 16.71 -7.83 9.73
CA GLY A 50 15.51 -7.02 9.47
C GLY A 50 14.56 -7.63 8.44
N GLY A 51 13.72 -6.79 7.85
CA GLY A 51 12.75 -7.17 6.82
C GLY A 51 11.49 -7.83 7.36
N GLU A 52 11.21 -7.63 8.65
CA GLU A 52 9.96 -7.99 9.32
C GLU A 52 8.76 -7.33 8.64
N SER A 53 7.68 -8.09 8.54
CA SER A 53 6.38 -7.58 8.12
C SER A 53 5.67 -6.99 9.33
N LEU A 54 5.16 -5.76 9.21
CA LEU A 54 4.27 -5.19 10.23
C LEU A 54 2.85 -5.07 9.69
N LEU A 55 1.87 -5.22 10.58
CA LEU A 55 0.45 -5.10 10.27
C LEU A 55 -0.22 -4.19 11.30
N VAL A 56 -1.12 -3.30 10.85
CA VAL A 56 -1.93 -2.47 11.74
C VAL A 56 -3.37 -2.36 11.26
N SER A 57 -4.30 -2.40 12.22
CA SER A 57 -5.74 -2.30 11.98
C SER A 57 -6.15 -0.87 11.67
N ALA A 58 -6.77 -0.67 10.49
CA ALA A 58 -7.36 0.60 10.10
C ALA A 58 -8.45 1.06 11.07
N SER A 59 -9.30 0.14 11.53
CA SER A 59 -10.36 0.44 12.50
C SER A 59 -9.80 0.86 13.85
N THR A 60 -8.65 0.31 14.25
CA THR A 60 -7.97 0.72 15.49
C THR A 60 -7.46 2.15 15.37
N ILE A 61 -6.76 2.48 14.28
CA ILE A 61 -6.29 3.86 14.02
C ILE A 61 -7.48 4.83 13.96
N PHE A 62 -8.54 4.46 13.24
CA PHE A 62 -9.76 5.25 13.14
C PHE A 62 -10.34 5.56 14.53
N ASN A 63 -10.51 4.55 15.37
CA ASN A 63 -11.07 4.70 16.72
C ASN A 63 -10.19 5.58 17.62
N GLU A 64 -8.88 5.42 17.56
CA GLU A 64 -7.93 6.25 18.31
C GLU A 64 -7.99 7.72 17.85
N MET A 65 -8.05 7.96 16.53
CA MET A 65 -8.23 9.32 16.00
C MET A 65 -9.58 9.90 16.39
N TYR A 66 -10.67 9.11 16.32
CA TYR A 66 -12.00 9.54 16.70
C TYR A 66 -12.07 9.93 18.18
N ALA A 67 -11.42 9.16 19.06
CA ALA A 67 -11.41 9.43 20.50
C ALA A 67 -10.57 10.65 20.88
N GLN A 68 -9.43 10.86 20.21
CA GLN A 68 -8.45 11.87 20.61
C GLN A 68 -8.58 13.19 19.83
N ARG A 69 -8.81 13.11 18.52
CA ARG A 69 -8.81 14.25 17.57
C ARG A 69 -9.80 14.02 16.43
N PRO A 70 -11.12 14.00 16.71
CA PRO A 70 -12.13 13.81 15.67
C PRO A 70 -12.09 14.92 14.60
N ASP A 71 -11.58 16.11 14.94
CA ASP A 71 -11.35 17.21 14.01
C ASP A 71 -10.27 16.91 12.95
N LEU A 72 -9.26 16.10 13.27
CA LEU A 72 -8.26 15.63 12.32
C LEU A 72 -8.77 14.45 11.51
N LEU A 73 -9.54 13.56 12.14
CA LEU A 73 -10.15 12.42 11.46
C LEU A 73 -11.08 12.87 10.33
N GLU A 74 -11.86 13.93 10.55
CA GLU A 74 -12.76 14.48 9.53
C GLU A 74 -12.02 14.84 8.23
N LEU A 75 -10.79 15.35 8.33
CA LEU A 75 -9.96 15.67 7.16
C LEU A 75 -9.52 14.41 6.39
N LEU A 76 -9.28 13.30 7.09
CA LEU A 76 -8.91 12.03 6.46
C LEU A 76 -10.09 11.32 5.79
N MET A 77 -11.32 11.79 6.04
CA MET A 77 -12.52 11.36 5.34
C MET A 77 -12.84 12.20 4.09
N GLN A 78 -12.08 13.27 3.85
CA GLN A 78 -12.17 14.09 2.65
C GLN A 78 -11.25 13.58 1.53
N PRO A 79 -11.52 13.90 0.25
CA PRO A 79 -10.66 13.48 -0.85
C PRO A 79 -9.22 14.01 -0.70
N ILE A 80 -8.23 13.12 -0.71
CA ILE A 80 -6.80 13.46 -0.67
C ILE A 80 -6.12 12.99 -1.95
N ALA A 81 -5.30 13.86 -2.54
CA ALA A 81 -4.55 13.53 -3.75
C ALA A 81 -3.48 12.48 -3.46
N THR A 82 -3.52 11.37 -4.19
CA THR A 82 -2.52 10.28 -4.11
C THR A 82 -1.93 10.01 -5.51
N ASP A 83 -0.61 10.12 -5.65
CA ASP A 83 0.11 9.99 -6.92
C ASP A 83 -0.04 8.58 -7.53
N ARG A 84 -0.28 8.49 -8.84
CA ARG A 84 -0.29 7.22 -9.58
C ARG A 84 1.10 6.71 -9.95
N ARG A 85 2.15 7.52 -9.71
CA ARG A 85 3.57 7.19 -9.96
C ARG A 85 3.81 6.74 -11.40
N GLY A 86 3.22 7.46 -12.34
CA GLY A 86 3.36 7.20 -13.78
C GLY A 86 2.39 6.15 -14.34
N GLU A 87 1.68 5.40 -13.50
CA GLU A 87 0.66 4.43 -13.94
C GLU A 87 -0.69 5.15 -14.17
N VAL A 88 -0.71 6.04 -15.16
CA VAL A 88 -1.88 6.88 -15.47
C VAL A 88 -2.69 6.23 -16.60
N PRO A 89 -3.93 5.76 -16.33
CA PRO A 89 -4.81 5.30 -17.38
C PRO A 89 -5.19 6.43 -18.35
N GLU A 90 -5.60 6.06 -19.57
CA GLU A 90 -6.02 7.03 -20.58
C GLU A 90 -7.19 7.89 -20.08
N GLY A 91 -7.08 9.21 -20.22
CA GLY A 91 -8.10 10.17 -19.79
C GLY A 91 -8.17 10.44 -18.28
N MET A 92 -7.31 9.82 -17.46
CA MET A 92 -7.28 10.02 -16.01
C MET A 92 -6.24 11.07 -15.59
N LEU A 93 -6.48 11.69 -14.42
CA LEU A 93 -5.50 12.55 -13.75
C LEU A 93 -4.28 11.74 -13.29
N PRO A 94 -3.09 12.37 -13.15
CA PRO A 94 -1.89 11.68 -12.69
C PRO A 94 -1.92 11.33 -11.19
N TYR A 95 -2.98 11.72 -10.49
CA TYR A 95 -3.28 11.38 -9.11
C TYR A 95 -4.73 10.89 -8.96
N MET A 96 -5.04 10.27 -7.83
CA MET A 96 -6.38 9.84 -7.43
C MET A 96 -6.87 10.72 -6.28
N LEU A 97 -8.18 10.85 -6.15
CA LEU A 97 -8.83 11.63 -5.08
C LEU A 97 -9.66 10.71 -4.18
N ILE A 98 -9.00 9.74 -3.56
CA ILE A 98 -9.62 8.78 -2.64
C ILE A 98 -9.33 9.25 -1.21
N PRO A 99 -10.34 9.36 -0.32
CA PRO A 99 -10.11 9.63 1.09
C PRO A 99 -9.27 8.54 1.77
N VAL A 100 -8.52 8.91 2.82
CA VAL A 100 -7.76 7.93 3.61
C VAL A 100 -8.67 6.93 4.30
N PHE A 101 -9.79 7.42 4.84
CA PHE A 101 -10.86 6.58 5.40
C PHE A 101 -12.16 6.82 4.64
N SER A 102 -12.81 5.73 4.22
CA SER A 102 -14.11 5.77 3.57
C SER A 102 -15.09 4.85 4.29
N PHE A 103 -16.23 5.40 4.72
CA PHE A 103 -17.37 4.59 5.13
C PHE A 103 -18.31 4.38 3.95
N HIS A 104 -18.65 3.14 3.68
CA HIS A 104 -19.58 2.79 2.62
C HIS A 104 -20.35 1.53 2.99
N GLU A 105 -21.68 1.62 2.97
CA GLU A 105 -22.57 0.50 3.28
C GLU A 105 -22.23 -0.24 4.59
N GLY A 106 -21.83 0.49 5.63
CA GLY A 106 -21.48 -0.07 6.94
C GLY A 106 -20.04 -0.57 7.06
N TYR A 107 -19.23 -0.49 6.00
CA TYR A 107 -17.82 -0.88 6.02
C TYR A 107 -16.90 0.35 6.09
N LEU A 108 -15.94 0.31 7.02
CA LEU A 108 -14.79 1.22 7.01
C LEU A 108 -13.69 0.62 6.13
N THR A 109 -13.22 1.39 5.15
CA THR A 109 -12.14 1.03 4.25
C THR A 109 -11.02 2.07 4.31
N VAL A 110 -9.77 1.60 4.38
CA VAL A 110 -8.60 2.46 4.32
C VAL A 110 -7.98 2.47 2.93
N PHE A 111 -7.48 3.62 2.51
CA PHE A 111 -6.62 3.76 1.33
C PHE A 111 -5.47 4.71 1.68
N TYR A 112 -4.27 4.17 1.84
CA TYR A 112 -3.17 4.96 2.39
C TYR A 112 -1.81 4.60 1.81
N GLN A 113 -1.05 5.64 1.46
CA GLN A 113 0.38 5.55 1.20
C GLN A 113 0.99 6.94 1.33
N ARG A 114 1.54 7.27 2.52
CA ARG A 114 2.05 8.61 2.86
C ARG A 114 2.91 9.23 1.76
N GLN A 115 3.88 8.47 1.27
CA GLN A 115 4.82 8.92 0.23
C GLN A 115 4.13 9.33 -1.07
N TYR A 116 3.00 8.70 -1.42
CA TYR A 116 2.29 9.01 -2.68
C TYR A 116 1.36 10.20 -2.49
N ILE A 117 0.84 10.40 -1.28
CA ILE A 117 0.13 11.62 -0.89
C ILE A 117 1.08 12.83 -0.96
N ASP A 118 2.27 12.70 -0.38
CA ASP A 118 3.30 13.74 -0.42
C ASP A 118 3.77 14.01 -1.87
N SER A 119 4.04 12.94 -2.64
CA SER A 119 4.46 13.03 -4.05
C SER A 119 3.41 13.72 -4.92
N ALA A 120 2.11 13.55 -4.64
CA ALA A 120 1.04 14.18 -5.41
C ALA A 120 1.10 15.71 -5.37
N GLN A 121 1.73 16.29 -4.33
CA GLN A 121 1.89 17.73 -4.22
C GLN A 121 2.82 18.32 -5.30
N ARG A 122 3.54 17.51 -6.08
CA ARG A 122 4.30 17.98 -7.25
C ARG A 122 3.43 18.43 -8.42
N PHE A 123 2.16 18.00 -8.48
CA PHE A 123 1.22 18.41 -9.53
C PHE A 123 0.55 19.71 -9.11
N GLU A 124 0.65 20.77 -9.91
CA GLU A 124 0.12 22.09 -9.57
C GLU A 124 -1.39 22.07 -9.30
N ASP A 125 -2.15 21.30 -10.09
CA ASP A 125 -3.61 21.21 -9.99
C ASP A 125 -4.12 20.25 -8.90
N ALA A 126 -3.24 19.52 -8.20
CA ALA A 126 -3.69 18.61 -7.13
C ALA A 126 -4.12 19.42 -5.88
N PRO A 127 -5.20 19.03 -5.18
CA PRO A 127 -5.58 19.64 -3.91
C PRO A 127 -4.41 19.77 -2.93
N ARG A 128 -4.25 20.98 -2.39
CA ARG A 128 -3.15 21.30 -1.48
C ARG A 128 -3.41 20.77 -0.08
N LEU A 129 -2.43 20.11 0.52
CA LEU A 129 -2.46 19.77 1.92
C LEU A 129 -2.33 21.04 2.76
N THR A 130 -3.31 21.30 3.62
CA THR A 130 -3.21 22.36 4.63
C THR A 130 -2.37 21.88 5.82
N PRO A 131 -1.90 22.78 6.71
CA PRO A 131 -1.21 22.37 7.93
C PRO A 131 -1.99 21.36 8.78
N LYS A 132 -3.33 21.45 8.82
CA LYS A 132 -4.16 20.47 9.53
C LYS A 132 -4.21 19.11 8.83
N HIS A 133 -4.15 19.05 7.49
CA HIS A 133 -4.04 17.77 6.79
C HIS A 133 -2.72 17.08 7.15
N LEU A 134 -1.62 17.83 7.18
CA LEU A 134 -0.32 17.29 7.59
C LEU A 134 -0.36 16.78 9.03
N GLU A 135 -0.95 17.54 9.96
CA GLU A 135 -1.14 17.10 11.35
C GLU A 135 -1.95 15.80 11.45
N ALA A 136 -3.01 15.66 10.64
CA ALA A 136 -3.83 14.46 10.59
C ALA A 136 -3.07 13.24 10.05
N LEU A 137 -2.31 13.41 8.96
CA LEU A 137 -1.46 12.37 8.37
C LEU A 137 -0.32 11.96 9.33
N ASP A 138 0.30 12.92 10.02
CA ASP A 138 1.34 12.66 11.02
C ASP A 138 0.78 11.90 12.23
N MET A 139 -0.46 12.20 12.62
CA MET A 139 -1.16 11.44 13.65
C MET A 139 -1.48 10.01 13.22
N PHE A 140 -1.94 9.83 11.98
CA PHE A 140 -2.15 8.51 11.40
C PHE A 140 -0.86 7.69 11.42
N ASP A 141 0.25 8.26 10.92
CA ASP A 141 1.54 7.58 10.88
C ASP A 141 2.04 7.23 12.28
N ARG A 142 1.89 8.14 13.25
CA ARG A 142 2.27 7.88 14.64
C ARG A 142 1.50 6.71 15.24
N LEU A 143 0.19 6.64 15.02
CA LEU A 143 -0.65 5.54 15.50
C LEU A 143 -0.31 4.22 14.79
N ALA A 144 -0.13 4.26 13.47
CA ALA A 144 0.28 3.09 12.69
C ALA A 144 1.62 2.52 13.19
N ASN A 145 2.55 3.39 13.57
CA ASN A 145 3.87 3.02 14.09
C ASN A 145 3.90 2.69 15.60
N ASP A 146 2.81 2.86 16.35
CA ASP A 146 2.78 2.52 17.77
C ASP A 146 2.91 1.00 17.96
N PRO A 147 3.98 0.49 18.63
CA PRO A 147 4.17 -0.94 18.87
C PRO A 147 3.06 -1.59 19.72
N LYS A 148 2.21 -0.79 20.37
CA LYS A 148 1.01 -1.28 21.07
C LYS A 148 -0.15 -1.57 20.12
N LEU A 149 -0.15 -0.96 18.93
CA LEU A 149 -1.24 -1.05 17.95
C LEU A 149 -0.88 -1.92 16.76
N ASN A 150 0.41 -2.01 16.40
CA ASN A 150 0.88 -2.85 15.31
C ASN A 150 1.41 -4.21 15.78
N LEU A 151 1.31 -5.18 14.88
CA LEU A 151 1.86 -6.52 15.01
C LEU A 151 3.10 -6.63 14.14
N SER A 152 4.16 -7.23 14.67
CA SER A 152 5.35 -7.61 13.90
C SER A 152 5.40 -9.11 13.67
N MET A 153 5.73 -9.50 12.43
CA MET A 153 5.86 -10.89 12.01
C MET A 153 7.17 -11.05 11.21
N LYS A 154 8.00 -11.99 11.65
CA LYS A 154 9.14 -12.46 10.86
C LYS A 154 8.68 -13.68 10.05
N LEU A 155 8.80 -13.59 8.73
CA LEU A 155 8.49 -14.70 7.82
C LEU A 155 9.72 -15.59 7.65
N GLU A 156 9.54 -16.90 7.76
CA GLU A 156 10.54 -17.92 7.45
C GLU A 156 10.28 -18.56 6.07
N PRO A 157 11.28 -19.21 5.43
CA PRO A 157 11.06 -19.87 4.15
C PRO A 157 9.91 -20.88 4.21
N GLY A 158 8.94 -20.73 3.30
CA GLY A 158 7.70 -21.52 3.28
C GLY A 158 6.51 -20.84 3.94
N ASP A 159 6.72 -19.82 4.77
CA ASP A 159 5.63 -19.05 5.36
C ASP A 159 4.87 -18.26 4.29
N MET A 160 3.54 -18.22 4.46
CA MET A 160 2.64 -17.41 3.66
C MET A 160 1.90 -16.40 4.52
N GLN A 161 1.77 -15.18 4.02
CA GLN A 161 0.99 -14.12 4.66
C GLN A 161 -0.07 -13.62 3.68
N PHE A 162 -1.32 -13.56 4.13
CA PHE A 162 -2.44 -12.98 3.38
C PHE A 162 -2.97 -11.78 4.17
N VAL A 163 -2.77 -10.58 3.63
CA VAL A 163 -3.19 -9.33 4.25
C VAL A 163 -4.46 -8.85 3.57
N TYR A 164 -5.54 -8.72 4.33
CA TYR A 164 -6.77 -8.12 3.85
C TYR A 164 -6.67 -6.60 3.82
N ASN A 165 -6.46 -6.07 2.63
CA ASN A 165 -5.89 -4.76 2.36
C ASN A 165 -6.92 -3.62 2.51
N HIS A 166 -8.22 -3.94 2.60
CA HIS A 166 -9.28 -2.97 2.91
C HIS A 166 -9.36 -2.61 4.40
N ALA A 167 -8.83 -3.46 5.29
CA ALA A 167 -8.93 -3.27 6.74
C ALA A 167 -7.57 -3.21 7.46
N LEU A 168 -6.50 -3.67 6.80
CA LEU A 168 -5.15 -3.68 7.34
C LEU A 168 -4.21 -2.87 6.45
N LEU A 169 -3.37 -2.07 7.09
CA LEU A 169 -2.15 -1.58 6.45
C LEU A 169 -1.01 -2.54 6.75
N HIS A 170 -0.08 -2.64 5.81
CA HIS A 170 1.12 -3.44 5.97
C HIS A 170 2.39 -2.60 5.72
N ASP A 171 3.45 -3.00 6.40
CA ASP A 171 4.78 -2.39 6.36
C ASP A 171 5.82 -3.49 6.18
N ARG A 172 7.01 -3.09 5.74
CA ARG A 172 8.21 -3.90 5.86
C ARG A 172 9.32 -3.02 6.40
N THR A 173 9.92 -3.43 7.52
CA THR A 173 11.13 -2.78 8.08
C THR A 173 12.26 -2.73 7.05
N ASP A 174 13.21 -1.83 7.29
CA ASP A 174 14.47 -1.84 6.56
C ASP A 174 15.23 -3.15 6.82
N PHE A 175 16.10 -3.50 5.89
CA PHE A 175 16.86 -4.74 6.01
C PHE A 175 18.27 -4.65 5.41
N GLU A 176 19.14 -5.53 5.91
CA GLU A 176 20.44 -5.82 5.33
C GLU A 176 20.38 -7.18 4.63
N ASP A 177 20.75 -7.20 3.36
CA ASP A 177 20.81 -8.43 2.56
C ASP A 177 22.17 -9.14 2.68
N TRP A 178 22.20 -10.38 2.22
CA TRP A 178 23.44 -11.13 2.07
C TRP A 178 24.28 -10.58 0.91
N ASN A 179 25.62 -10.69 1.04
CA ASN A 179 26.55 -10.30 -0.02
C ASN A 179 26.42 -11.20 -1.27
N ASP A 180 26.07 -12.47 -1.07
CA ASP A 180 25.81 -13.39 -2.17
C ASP A 180 24.44 -13.06 -2.79
N PRO A 181 24.37 -12.66 -4.08
CA PRO A 181 23.11 -12.38 -4.75
C PRO A 181 22.12 -13.55 -4.71
N ALA A 182 22.62 -14.79 -4.67
CA ALA A 182 21.77 -15.97 -4.60
C ALA A 182 21.02 -16.05 -3.27
N GLU A 183 21.57 -15.50 -2.18
CA GLU A 183 21.03 -15.60 -0.83
C GLU A 183 20.20 -14.39 -0.39
N LYS A 184 20.05 -13.37 -1.25
CA LYS A 184 19.22 -12.20 -0.97
C LYS A 184 17.78 -12.57 -0.60
N ARG A 185 17.16 -11.72 0.23
CA ARG A 185 15.74 -11.79 0.59
C ARG A 185 14.89 -11.86 -0.66
N HIS A 186 14.06 -12.88 -0.75
CA HIS A 186 13.21 -13.10 -1.91
C HIS A 186 11.84 -13.61 -1.48
N LEU A 187 10.83 -12.79 -1.73
CA LEU A 187 9.43 -13.15 -1.58
C LEU A 187 8.74 -13.16 -2.95
N LEU A 188 7.72 -13.99 -3.10
CA LEU A 188 6.74 -13.89 -4.16
C LEU A 188 5.51 -13.15 -3.65
N ARG A 189 4.94 -12.26 -4.47
CA ARG A 189 3.74 -11.49 -4.17
C ARG A 189 2.63 -11.80 -5.14
N LEU A 190 1.42 -12.01 -4.63
CA LEU A 190 0.20 -12.20 -5.38
C LEU A 190 -0.84 -11.17 -4.93
N TRP A 191 -1.51 -10.52 -5.88
CA TRP A 191 -2.67 -9.68 -5.59
C TRP A 191 -3.93 -10.45 -5.97
N LEU A 192 -4.89 -10.46 -5.05
CA LEU A 192 -6.13 -11.21 -5.20
C LEU A 192 -7.32 -10.26 -5.11
N SER A 193 -8.29 -10.48 -6.00
CA SER A 193 -9.67 -10.07 -5.75
C SER A 193 -10.43 -11.27 -5.22
N ILE A 194 -11.26 -11.07 -4.20
CA ILE A 194 -11.95 -12.18 -3.53
C ILE A 194 -13.46 -12.12 -3.85
N PRO A 195 -14.10 -13.28 -4.11
CA PRO A 195 -15.55 -13.34 -4.25
C PRO A 195 -16.20 -13.01 -2.90
N GLU A 196 -17.45 -12.53 -2.95
CA GLU A 196 -18.25 -12.21 -1.76
C GLU A 196 -17.61 -11.18 -0.79
N ASP A 197 -16.66 -10.38 -1.28
CA ASP A 197 -16.09 -9.27 -0.52
C ASP A 197 -17.09 -8.12 -0.31
N ARG A 198 -16.67 -7.11 0.45
CA ARG A 198 -17.45 -5.88 0.68
C ARG A 198 -17.63 -5.03 -0.58
N PRO A 199 -18.73 -4.25 -0.68
CA PRO A 199 -18.84 -3.16 -1.63
C PRO A 199 -17.80 -2.06 -1.32
N LEU A 200 -17.37 -1.34 -2.36
CA LEU A 200 -16.47 -0.20 -2.25
C LEU A 200 -17.15 1.03 -2.86
N PRO A 201 -16.93 2.24 -2.31
CA PRO A 201 -17.47 3.44 -2.90
C PRO A 201 -16.88 3.69 -4.30
N ASP A 202 -17.68 4.25 -5.21
CA ASP A 202 -17.35 4.44 -6.64
C ASP A 202 -15.96 5.05 -6.90
N VAL A 203 -15.50 5.94 -6.01
CA VAL A 203 -14.19 6.59 -6.13
C VAL A 203 -13.03 5.59 -6.15
N PHE A 204 -13.19 4.39 -5.57
CA PHE A 204 -12.18 3.32 -5.58
C PHE A 204 -11.98 2.72 -6.97
N ALA A 205 -12.96 2.80 -7.88
CA ALA A 205 -12.78 2.38 -9.27
C ALA A 205 -11.60 3.13 -9.95
N SER A 206 -11.30 4.35 -9.50
CA SER A 206 -10.17 5.13 -10.02
C SER A 206 -8.81 4.46 -9.75
N ARG A 207 -8.68 3.66 -8.69
CA ARG A 207 -7.48 2.88 -8.38
C ARG A 207 -7.60 1.44 -8.84
N PHE A 208 -8.75 0.82 -8.60
CA PHE A 208 -8.96 -0.62 -8.78
C PHE A 208 -9.44 -0.98 -10.20
N GLY A 209 -9.71 -0.01 -11.06
CA GLY A 209 -10.25 -0.19 -12.42
C GLY A 209 -11.74 -0.55 -12.45
N SER A 210 -12.18 -1.36 -11.49
CA SER A 210 -13.56 -1.77 -11.25
C SER A 210 -13.81 -1.82 -9.75
N ILE A 211 -15.08 -1.82 -9.34
CA ILE A 211 -15.52 -2.11 -7.96
C ILE A 211 -16.38 -3.38 -7.89
N GLU A 212 -16.56 -4.07 -9.01
CA GLU A 212 -17.22 -5.37 -9.08
C GLU A 212 -16.52 -6.36 -8.14
N ILE A 213 -17.28 -6.95 -7.23
CA ILE A 213 -16.77 -7.91 -6.25
C ILE A 213 -16.20 -9.14 -6.98
N GLY A 214 -14.98 -9.55 -6.62
CA GLY A 214 -14.26 -10.62 -7.29
C GLY A 214 -13.63 -10.23 -8.64
N ASN A 215 -13.83 -8.99 -9.11
CA ASN A 215 -13.27 -8.49 -10.36
C ASN A 215 -12.82 -7.02 -10.22
N ARG A 216 -11.86 -6.79 -9.33
CA ARG A 216 -11.29 -5.47 -9.06
C ARG A 216 -9.83 -5.53 -8.64
N GLY A 217 -9.12 -4.41 -8.78
CA GLY A 217 -7.72 -4.27 -8.40
C GLY A 217 -6.76 -4.52 -9.56
N GLY A 218 -5.50 -4.70 -9.22
CA GLY A 218 -4.41 -4.64 -10.18
C GLY A 218 -4.20 -3.24 -10.73
N ILE A 219 -3.20 -3.11 -11.60
CA ILE A 219 -2.93 -1.86 -12.32
C ILE A 219 -2.78 -2.22 -13.79
N LEU A 220 -3.80 -1.86 -14.57
CA LEU A 220 -3.86 -2.12 -16.01
C LEU A 220 -3.74 -0.79 -16.75
N VAL A 221 -2.55 -0.54 -17.30
CA VAL A 221 -2.31 0.58 -18.23
C VAL A 221 -2.13 0.05 -19.65
N ARG A 222 -2.22 0.92 -20.65
CA ARG A 222 -2.06 0.56 -22.06
C ARG A 222 -0.74 -0.21 -22.28
N GLY A 223 -0.83 -1.37 -22.92
CA GLY A 223 0.32 -2.25 -23.19
C GLY A 223 0.66 -3.24 -22.08
N THR A 224 -0.10 -3.28 -20.98
CA THR A 224 0.06 -4.29 -19.94
C THR A 224 -0.30 -5.67 -20.48
N THR A 225 0.64 -6.61 -20.39
CA THR A 225 0.41 -8.02 -20.69
C THR A 225 0.60 -8.82 -19.40
N PRO A 226 -0.40 -9.57 -18.91
CA PRO A 226 -0.25 -10.41 -17.74
C PRO A 226 0.85 -11.46 -17.92
N THR A 227 1.79 -11.55 -16.99
CA THR A 227 2.89 -12.52 -17.02
C THR A 227 3.16 -13.13 -15.65
N ILE A 228 3.66 -14.37 -15.65
CA ILE A 228 4.20 -15.04 -14.46
C ILE A 228 5.68 -15.32 -14.77
N PRO A 229 6.60 -14.41 -14.42
CA PRO A 229 8.01 -14.69 -14.54
C PRO A 229 8.39 -15.75 -13.50
N TRP A 230 8.81 -16.94 -13.94
CA TRP A 230 9.27 -18.00 -13.03
C TRP A 230 10.73 -17.81 -12.60
N THR A 231 11.48 -17.00 -13.35
CA THR A 231 12.88 -16.68 -13.12
C THR A 231 13.05 -15.16 -13.09
N ILE A 232 14.02 -14.70 -12.29
CA ILE A 232 14.45 -13.29 -12.24
C ILE A 232 15.27 -12.98 -13.50
#